data_AF-A0A2V5UA84-F1
#
_entry.id   AF-A0A2V5UA84-F1
#
_cell.length_a   1.000
_cell.length_b   1.000
_cell.length_c   1.000
_cell.angle_alpha   90.00
_cell.angle_beta   90.00
_cell.angle_gamma   90.00
#
_symmetry.space_group_name_H-M   'P 1'
#
loop_
_entity.id
_entity.type
_entity.pdbx_description
1 polymer ?
#
loop_
_entity_poly.entity_id
_entity_poly.type
_entity_poly.pdbx_seq_one_letter_code
_entity_poly.pdbx_strand_id
1 'polypeptide(L)' 'MTEPLEKPGMPPALPGTYRLESSPRMISPYGVFISYQVNVDSNGNNIVGDAANEPSISVDPTDGSKIAIGWRQFDT' A
#
# COMPACT_ATOMS: atom_id res chain seq x y z
N MET A 1 -12.32 15.59 4.25
CA MET A 1 -13.13 14.65 5.03
C MET A 1 -12.18 13.60 5.56
N THR A 2 -12.23 13.29 6.85
CA THR A 2 -11.36 12.26 7.45
C THR A 2 -12.11 10.95 7.33
N GLU A 3 -11.70 10.11 6.38
CA GLU A 3 -12.24 8.75 6.30
C GLU A 3 -11.94 8.00 7.61
N PRO A 4 -12.86 7.16 8.11
CA PRO A 4 -12.60 6.34 9.29
C PRO A 4 -11.39 5.43 9.08
N LEU A 5 -10.56 5.29 10.11
CA LEU A 5 -9.47 4.31 10.11
C LEU A 5 -10.06 2.88 9.98
N GLU A 6 -9.49 2.09 9.07
CA GLU A 6 -9.87 0.69 8.85
C GLU A 6 -9.66 -0.17 10.12
N LYS A 7 -10.55 -1.15 10.32
CA LYS A 7 -10.52 -2.10 11.44
C LYS A 7 -10.58 -3.54 10.92
N PRO A 8 -10.01 -4.51 11.65
CA PRO A 8 -10.14 -5.92 11.30
C PRO A 8 -11.61 -6.32 11.10
N GLY A 9 -11.91 -6.95 9.95
CA GLY A 9 -13.26 -7.40 9.59
C GLY A 9 -14.13 -6.36 8.88
N MET A 10 -13.62 -5.15 8.60
CA MET A 10 -14.33 -4.23 7.71
C MET A 10 -14.39 -4.81 6.28
N PRO A 11 -15.54 -4.72 5.60
CA PRO A 11 -15.61 -5.10 4.19
C PRO A 11 -14.76 -4.13 3.35
N PRO A 12 -14.31 -4.54 2.14
CA PRO A 12 -13.69 -3.63 1.20
C PRO A 12 -14.55 -2.37 0.97
N ALA A 13 -13.89 -1.26 0.66
CA ALA A 13 -14.60 -0.04 0.27
C ALA A 13 -15.56 -0.33 -0.91
N LEU A 14 -16.76 0.26 -0.87
CA LEU A 14 -17.77 0.01 -1.90
C LEU A 14 -17.26 0.46 -3.29
N PRO A 15 -17.63 -0.25 -4.36
CA PRO A 15 -17.36 0.21 -5.72
C PRO A 15 -17.90 1.63 -5.95
N GLY A 16 -17.03 2.55 -6.38
CA GLY A 16 -17.39 3.95 -6.65
C GLY A 16 -17.26 4.91 -5.46
N THR A 17 -16.89 4.44 -4.26
CA THR A 17 -16.54 5.33 -3.13
C THR A 17 -15.05 5.62 -3.04
N TYR A 18 -14.22 4.85 -3.73
CA TYR A 18 -12.78 5.12 -3.85
C TYR A 18 -12.49 6.04 -5.05
N ARG A 19 -11.43 6.84 -4.95
CA ARG A 19 -10.98 7.67 -6.06
C ARG A 19 -10.47 6.79 -7.20
N LEU A 20 -10.94 7.05 -8.41
CA LEU A 20 -10.44 6.42 -9.64
C LEU A 20 -9.20 7.14 -10.21
N GLU A 21 -8.86 8.29 -9.65
CA GLU A 21 -7.64 9.01 -9.99
C GLU A 21 -6.43 8.32 -9.33
N SER A 22 -5.39 8.07 -10.13
CA SER A 22 -4.11 7.60 -9.63
C SER A 22 -3.22 8.79 -9.29
N SER A 23 -2.45 8.68 -8.20
CA SER A 23 -1.47 9.67 -7.77
C SER A 23 -0.10 9.00 -7.62
N PRO A 24 1.00 9.75 -7.60
CA PRO A 24 2.29 9.22 -7.19
C PRO A 24 2.22 8.54 -5.81
N ARG A 25 3.12 7.58 -5.58
CA ARG A 25 3.28 6.87 -4.30
C ARG A 25 3.42 7.83 -3.11
N MET A 26 2.96 7.38 -1.95
CA MET A 26 3.28 8.08 -0.69
C MET A 26 4.76 7.95 -0.35
N ILE A 27 5.37 9.08 0.01
CA ILE A 27 6.70 9.16 0.63
C ILE A 27 6.48 9.77 2.01
N SER A 28 6.82 9.01 3.06
CA SER A 28 6.57 9.39 4.46
C SER A 28 7.88 9.54 5.22
N PRO A 29 8.35 10.78 5.45
CA PRO A 29 9.52 11.05 6.29
C PRO A 29 9.19 10.89 7.78
N TYR A 30 10.09 10.26 8.54
CA TYR A 30 10.04 10.18 10.01
C TYR A 30 11.46 10.28 10.58
N GLY A 31 11.82 11.48 11.06
CA GLY A 31 13.19 11.76 11.53
C GLY A 31 14.21 11.54 10.41
N VAL A 32 15.14 10.60 10.61
CA VAL A 32 16.15 10.20 9.61
C VAL A 32 15.67 9.13 8.65
N PHE A 33 14.48 8.56 8.87
CA PHE A 33 13.92 7.50 8.04
C PHE A 33 12.99 8.06 6.98
N ILE A 34 13.03 7.49 5.78
CA ILE A 34 12.09 7.78 4.71
C ILE A 34 11.44 6.46 4.31
N SER A 35 10.11 6.39 4.48
CA SER A 35 9.32 5.25 4.02
C SER A 35 8.75 5.53 2.64
N TYR A 36 8.81 4.52 1.76
CA TYR A 36 8.23 4.56 0.43
C TYR A 36 7.11 3.54 0.34
N GLN A 37 5.97 3.96 -0.19
CA GLN A 37 4.91 3.03 -0.57
C GLN A 37 5.35 2.16 -1.76
N VAL A 38 4.95 0.88 -1.73
CA VAL A 38 5.42 -0.15 -2.68
C VAL A 38 4.34 -0.78 -3.54
N ASN A 39 3.06 -0.72 -3.15
CA ASN A 39 1.92 -1.18 -3.94
C ASN A 39 1.58 -0.17 -5.04
N VAL A 40 2.47 -0.07 -6.03
CA VAL A 40 2.45 0.95 -7.07
C VAL A 40 2.73 0.33 -8.43
N ASP A 41 2.25 0.98 -9.48
CA ASP A 41 2.50 0.56 -10.87
C ASP A 41 3.97 0.77 -11.27
N SER A 42 4.32 0.40 -12.51
CA SER A 42 5.68 0.57 -13.04
C SER A 42 6.16 2.02 -13.12
N ASN A 43 5.24 2.99 -13.09
CA ASN A 43 5.53 4.42 -13.08
C ASN A 43 5.62 4.98 -11.64
N GLY A 44 5.37 4.16 -10.63
CA GLY A 44 5.36 4.56 -9.23
C GLY A 44 4.10 5.29 -8.79
N ASN A 45 2.98 5.09 -9.47
CA ASN A 45 1.68 5.62 -9.07
C ASN A 45 0.84 4.57 -8.34
N ASN A 46 -0.09 5.03 -7.50
CA ASN A 46 -1.05 4.18 -6.81
C ASN A 46 -1.86 3.34 -7.81
N ILE A 47 -1.96 2.04 -7.56
CA ILE A 47 -2.78 1.14 -8.36
C ILE A 47 -4.23 1.29 -7.88
N VAL A 48 -5.11 1.77 -8.77
CA VAL A 48 -6.54 1.95 -8.44
C VAL A 48 -7.20 0.58 -8.26
N GLY A 49 -7.90 0.41 -7.14
CA GLY A 49 -8.56 -0.86 -6.81
C GLY A 49 -7.64 -1.92 -6.20
N ASP A 50 -6.33 -1.66 -6.08
CA ASP A 50 -5.44 -2.52 -5.30
C ASP A 50 -5.78 -2.36 -3.81
N ALA A 51 -6.11 -3.47 -3.17
CA ALA A 51 -6.52 -3.47 -1.78
C ALA A 51 -5.38 -3.15 -0.83
N ALA A 52 -4.14 -3.57 -1.15
CA ALA A 52 -2.95 -3.35 -0.33
C ALA A 52 -3.04 -3.84 1.14
N ASN A 53 -4.05 -4.64 1.46
CA ASN A 53 -4.38 -5.01 2.83
C ASN A 53 -3.47 -6.14 3.34
N GLU A 54 -3.28 -6.17 4.67
CA GLU A 54 -2.53 -7.21 5.39
C GLU A 54 -1.09 -7.44 4.86
N PRO A 55 -0.23 -6.41 4.78
CA PRO A 55 1.10 -6.55 4.22
C PRO A 55 2.03 -7.38 5.12
N SER A 56 2.93 -8.14 4.48
CA SER A 56 4.07 -8.80 5.11
C SER A 56 5.37 -8.37 4.42
N ILE A 57 6.44 -8.21 5.20
CA ILE A 57 7.77 -7.82 4.72
C ILE A 57 8.82 -8.80 5.23
N SER A 58 9.77 -9.15 4.36
CA SER A 58 10.97 -9.90 4.68
C SER A 58 12.20 -9.20 4.12
N VAL A 59 13.28 -9.16 4.90
CA VAL A 59 14.58 -8.58 4.53
C VAL A 59 15.64 -9.65 4.68
N ASP A 60 16.48 -9.83 3.66
CA ASP A 60 17.61 -10.77 3.73
C ASP A 60 18.63 -10.26 4.78
N PRO A 61 18.95 -11.05 5.82
CA PRO A 61 19.88 -10.63 6.87
C PRO A 61 21.34 -10.52 6.39
N THR A 62 21.68 -11.08 5.23
CA THR A 62 23.02 -11.02 4.63
C THR A 62 23.15 -9.90 3.60
N ASP A 63 22.04 -9.35 3.13
CA ASP A 63 21.98 -8.29 2.12
C ASP A 63 20.69 -7.47 2.24
N GLY A 64 20.73 -6.37 3.00
CA GLY A 64 19.56 -5.52 3.23
C GLY A 64 18.98 -4.84 1.99
N SER A 65 19.64 -4.93 0.84
CA SER A 65 19.07 -4.47 -0.44
C SER A 65 18.05 -5.45 -1.04
N LYS A 66 18.01 -6.69 -0.53
CA LYS A 66 17.04 -7.72 -0.93
C LYS A 66 15.86 -7.75 0.03
N ILE A 67 14.73 -7.27 -0.48
CA ILE A 67 13.49 -7.12 0.27
C ILE A 67 12.36 -7.77 -0.53
N ALA A 68 11.53 -8.56 0.14
CA ALA A 68 10.28 -9.08 -0.41
C ALA A 68 9.09 -8.51 0.39
N ILE A 69 8.11 -7.96 -0.32
CA ILE A 69 6.87 -7.42 0.27
C ILE A 69 5.70 -8.02 -0.48
N GLY A 70 4.69 -8.48 0.27
CA GLY A 70 3.44 -8.98 -0.29
C GLY A 70 2.25 -8.49 0.53
N TRP A 71 1.10 -8.40 -0.11
CA TRP A 71 -0.18 -8.03 0.48
C TRP A 71 -1.28 -8.87 -0.15
N ARG A 72 -2.48 -8.87 0.44
CA ARG A 72 -3.62 -9.53 -0.18
C ARG A 72 -4.21 -8.67 -1.29
N GLN A 73 -4.46 -9.31 -2.42
CA GLN A 73 -5.31 -8.79 -3.48
C GLN A 73 -6.74 -9.32 -3.26
N PHE A 74 -7.74 -8.44 -3.36
CA PHE A 74 -9.15 -8.85 -3.40
C PHE A 74 -9.64 -8.70 -4.83
N ASP A 75 -9.88 -9.84 -5.50
CA ASP A 75 -10.39 -9.84 -6.88
C ASP A 75 -11.93 -9.86 -6.94
N THR A 76 -12.60 -9.99 -5.79
CA THR A 76 -14.07 -10.07 -5.65
C THR A 76 -14.52 -9.60 -4.27
#